data_AF-A0A150GTE5-F1
#
_entry.id   AF-A0A150GTE5-F1
#
_cell.length_a   1.000
_cell.length_b   1.000
_cell.length_c   1.000
_cell.angle_alpha   90.00
_cell.angle_beta   90.00
_cell.angle_gamma   90.00
#
_symmetry.space_group_name_H-M   'P 1'
#
loop_
_entity.id
_entity.type
_entity.pdbx_description
1 polymer ?
#
loop_
_entity_poly.entity_id
_entity_poly.type
_entity_poly.pdbx_seq_one_letter_code
_entity_poly.pdbx_strand_id
1 'polypeptide(L)'
;MQLSLIDPESFKNDFNLASFLAGIAKHVLDPRSVPPGPKPDTSTAAAAAKVSLDKARALLEVLKKAEAESQYVHGEVARSVSALQGSLAAEQNRFQKALTAASRQSEAVREAFRELESRSNRVGQVGTKLGDRLQRADALRSRSLELVGLLEHLASFARLPEGEAAFGEGGGLPGLFWEERKMAEAASTVRKLRALTSEAESARQRNRLAGAAAAAADEQDAGGAAGGGSGRVVEGSLEHCTRRLGQYCAWLERRVLARFDAAVESDNLRRLGECARVLAALDKEEVAVQRYITLLPAFQSSLDSLPWLREPAITADDAVVAERLRPLERLFGTLAETVEVEALRMSSVFPNPAAALQLLAARVFGDRVARALESPVTP
;
A
#
# COMPACT_ATOMS: atom_id res chain seq x y z
N MET A 1 -31.24 83.40 22.40
CA MET A 1 -29.84 82.99 22.60
C MET A 1 -29.28 83.85 23.71
N GLN A 2 -29.24 83.34 24.94
CA GLN A 2 -28.56 84.01 26.04
C GLN A 2 -27.07 83.95 25.71
N LEU A 3 -26.45 85.12 25.45
CA LEU A 3 -25.01 85.23 25.32
C LEU A 3 -24.42 84.86 26.68
N SER A 4 -23.89 83.64 26.81
CA SER A 4 -23.04 83.29 27.95
C SER A 4 -21.89 84.29 27.98
N LEU A 5 -21.60 84.87 29.15
CA LEU A 5 -20.46 85.80 29.27
C LEU A 5 -19.13 85.05 29.15
N ILE A 6 -19.17 83.74 29.35
CA ILE A 6 -18.03 82.83 29.31
C ILE A 6 -18.06 82.10 27.96
N ASP A 7 -16.95 82.21 27.22
CA ASP A 7 -16.69 81.42 26.02
C ASP A 7 -15.90 80.15 26.40
N PRO A 8 -16.48 78.94 26.28
CA PRO A 8 -15.83 77.70 26.67
C PRO A 8 -14.57 77.38 25.83
N GLU A 9 -14.40 77.97 24.64
CA GLU A 9 -13.17 77.80 23.83
C GLU A 9 -11.95 78.46 24.47
N SER A 10 -12.13 79.49 25.31
CA SER A 10 -11.03 80.19 26.00
C SER A 10 -10.33 79.33 27.07
N PHE A 11 -10.93 78.20 27.45
CA PHE A 11 -10.40 77.27 28.46
C PHE A 11 -9.75 76.01 27.87
N LYS A 12 -9.76 75.83 26.54
CA LYS A 12 -9.20 74.62 25.90
C LYS A 12 -7.68 74.68 25.63
N ASN A 13 -7.10 75.89 25.64
CA ASN A 13 -5.66 76.16 25.44
C ASN A 13 -5.05 76.82 26.69
N ASP A 14 -3.81 77.34 26.60
CA ASP A 14 -3.12 78.09 27.68
C ASP A 14 -3.98 79.25 28.20
N PHE A 15 -4.68 79.00 29.30
CA PHE A 15 -5.61 79.95 29.90
C PHE A 15 -4.87 81.17 30.45
N ASN A 16 -5.22 82.36 29.95
CA ASN A 16 -4.72 83.63 30.47
C ASN A 16 -5.82 84.38 31.22
N LEU A 17 -5.64 84.50 32.54
CA LEU A 17 -6.57 85.18 33.44
C LEU A 17 -6.78 86.66 33.06
N ALA A 18 -5.74 87.34 32.57
CA ALA A 18 -5.79 88.76 32.26
C ALA A 18 -6.68 89.06 31.03
N SER A 19 -6.62 88.23 29.99
CA SER A 19 -7.45 88.39 28.79
C SER A 19 -8.91 88.04 29.04
N PHE A 20 -9.17 87.03 29.87
CA PHE A 20 -10.51 86.63 30.30
C PHE A 20 -11.21 87.74 31.10
N LEU A 21 -10.53 88.27 32.13
CA LEU A 21 -11.06 89.38 32.93
C LEU A 21 -11.27 90.64 32.09
N ALA A 22 -10.36 90.93 31.14
CA ALA A 22 -10.51 92.03 30.21
C ALA A 22 -11.73 91.87 29.27
N GLY A 23 -12.02 90.65 28.81
CA GLY A 23 -13.18 90.34 27.97
C GLY A 23 -14.52 90.54 28.71
N ILE A 24 -14.58 90.11 29.97
CA ILE A 24 -15.75 90.25 30.84
C ILE A 24 -15.98 91.71 31.24
N ALA A 25 -14.91 92.45 31.55
CA ALA A 25 -14.99 93.83 31.99
C ALA A 25 -15.20 94.83 30.84
N LYS A 26 -14.98 94.42 29.58
CA LYS A 26 -15.08 95.26 28.37
C LYS A 26 -16.41 96.00 28.25
N HIS A 27 -17.52 95.35 28.61
CA HIS A 27 -18.86 95.94 28.53
C HIS A 27 -19.18 96.94 29.64
N VAL A 28 -18.45 96.91 30.76
CA VAL A 28 -18.69 97.80 31.92
C VAL A 28 -17.69 98.95 31.98
N LEU A 29 -16.47 98.73 31.46
CA LEU A 29 -15.39 99.71 31.42
C LEU A 29 -15.40 100.58 30.14
N ASP A 30 -16.31 100.36 29.19
CA ASP A 30 -16.32 101.08 27.92
C ASP A 30 -16.47 102.61 28.16
N PRO A 31 -15.47 103.44 27.80
CA PRO A 31 -15.44 104.85 28.21
C PRO A 31 -16.42 105.76 27.46
N ARG A 32 -17.26 105.22 26.56
CA ARG A 32 -18.07 106.01 25.62
C ARG A 32 -19.36 106.61 26.18
N SER A 33 -19.68 106.44 27.46
CA SER A 33 -20.95 106.93 28.04
C SER A 33 -20.84 108.22 28.88
N VAL A 34 -19.85 109.09 28.66
CA VAL A 34 -19.77 110.40 29.36
C VAL A 34 -20.07 111.54 28.36
N PRO A 35 -21.17 112.30 28.51
CA PRO A 35 -21.40 113.54 27.75
C PRO A 35 -20.53 114.72 28.26
N PRO A 36 -20.30 115.78 27.46
CA PRO A 36 -19.12 116.63 27.58
C PRO A 36 -19.25 117.82 28.57
N GLY A 37 -18.20 118.02 29.38
CA GLY A 37 -17.76 119.29 30.01
C GLY A 37 -18.35 119.68 31.38
N PRO A 38 -17.79 120.68 32.11
CA PRO A 38 -16.43 121.23 32.17
C PRO A 38 -15.75 121.07 33.58
N LYS A 39 -14.54 121.64 33.74
CA LYS A 39 -13.48 121.45 34.78
C LYS A 39 -13.89 121.71 36.26
N PRO A 40 -13.11 121.23 37.26
CA PRO A 40 -13.63 120.97 38.61
C PRO A 40 -13.58 122.18 39.54
N ASP A 41 -14.74 122.56 40.05
CA ASP A 41 -14.91 122.97 41.45
C ASP A 41 -15.30 121.74 42.29
N THR A 42 -15.00 121.79 43.59
CA THR A 42 -14.96 120.72 44.62
C THR A 42 -16.26 119.92 44.85
N SER A 43 -17.28 120.08 44.01
CA SER A 43 -18.55 119.31 44.00
C SER A 43 -18.55 118.15 42.98
N THR A 44 -17.63 118.13 42.01
CA THR A 44 -17.52 117.09 40.97
C THR A 44 -16.89 115.78 41.44
N ALA A 45 -16.11 115.79 42.53
CA ALA A 45 -15.51 114.58 43.09
C ALA A 45 -16.57 113.61 43.60
N ALA A 46 -17.67 114.11 44.19
CA ALA A 46 -18.77 113.28 44.66
C ALA A 46 -19.55 112.63 43.52
N ALA A 47 -19.76 113.34 42.40
CA ALA A 47 -20.42 112.80 41.21
C ALA A 47 -19.53 111.80 40.45
N ALA A 48 -18.24 112.09 40.29
CA ALA A 48 -17.27 111.17 39.71
C ALA A 48 -17.06 109.92 40.58
N ALA A 49 -17.04 110.07 41.91
CA ALA A 49 -17.01 108.97 42.86
C ALA A 49 -18.29 108.12 42.81
N LYS A 50 -19.46 108.73 42.58
CA LYS A 50 -20.72 108.01 42.42
C LYS A 50 -20.74 107.18 41.14
N VAL A 51 -20.30 107.76 40.02
CA VAL A 51 -20.18 107.05 38.73
C VAL A 51 -19.15 105.92 38.79
N SER A 52 -18.01 106.13 39.46
CA SER A 52 -17.01 105.06 39.63
C SER A 52 -17.50 103.95 40.56
N LEU A 53 -18.27 104.29 41.60
CA LEU A 53 -18.89 103.34 42.52
C LEU A 53 -20.01 102.53 41.85
N ASP A 54 -20.82 103.15 40.99
CA ASP A 54 -21.84 102.45 40.20
C ASP A 54 -21.23 101.54 39.12
N LYS A 55 -20.10 101.94 38.50
CA LYS A 55 -19.31 101.06 37.62
C LYS A 55 -18.66 99.90 38.38
N ALA A 56 -18.15 100.13 39.58
CA ALA A 56 -17.60 99.08 40.44
C ALA A 56 -18.68 98.08 40.88
N ARG A 57 -19.90 98.56 41.17
CA ARG A 57 -21.07 97.71 41.44
C ARG A 57 -21.46 96.88 40.21
N ALA A 58 -21.51 97.49 39.02
CA ALA A 58 -21.82 96.76 37.78
C ALA A 58 -20.75 95.70 37.46
N LEU A 59 -19.47 95.98 37.69
CA LEU A 59 -18.39 94.99 37.56
C LEU A 59 -18.55 93.85 38.56
N LEU A 60 -18.88 94.14 39.82
CA LEU A 60 -19.12 93.11 40.83
C LEU A 60 -20.28 92.19 40.45
N GLU A 61 -21.38 92.73 39.92
CA GLU A 61 -22.52 91.91 39.47
C GLU A 61 -22.16 91.03 38.27
N VAL A 62 -21.38 91.56 37.33
CA VAL A 62 -20.86 90.78 36.18
C VAL A 62 -19.90 89.68 36.63
N LEU A 63 -19.00 89.97 37.59
CA LEU A 63 -18.09 88.98 38.17
C LEU A 63 -18.83 87.90 38.95
N LYS A 64 -19.85 88.26 39.75
CA LYS A 64 -20.72 87.29 40.44
C LYS A 64 -21.46 86.39 39.44
N LYS A 65 -21.94 86.96 38.32
CA LYS A 65 -22.59 86.19 37.27
C LYS A 65 -21.61 85.24 36.56
N ALA A 66 -20.40 85.69 36.27
CA ALA A 66 -19.35 84.86 35.69
C ALA A 66 -18.90 83.75 36.67
N GLU A 67 -18.83 84.04 37.98
CA GLU A 67 -18.56 83.03 38.99
C GLU A 67 -19.66 81.95 39.01
N ALA A 68 -20.93 82.35 38.96
CA ALA A 68 -22.06 81.42 38.89
C ALA A 68 -22.06 80.57 37.60
N GLU A 69 -21.78 81.18 36.45
CA GLU A 69 -21.66 80.46 35.16
C GLU A 69 -20.46 79.49 35.17
N SER A 70 -19.32 79.88 35.75
CA SER A 70 -18.14 79.02 35.89
C SER A 70 -18.39 77.82 36.80
N GLN A 71 -19.03 78.03 37.95
CA GLN A 71 -19.44 76.95 38.85
C GLN A 71 -20.43 75.98 38.18
N TYR A 72 -21.36 76.52 37.37
CA TYR A 72 -22.30 75.70 36.60
C TYR A 72 -21.58 74.82 35.57
N VAL A 73 -20.70 75.40 34.74
CA VAL A 73 -19.92 74.67 33.72
C VAL A 73 -19.01 73.64 34.37
N HIS A 74 -18.33 73.99 35.46
CA HIS A 74 -17.50 73.05 36.21
C HIS A 74 -18.33 71.88 36.76
N GLY A 75 -19.53 72.16 37.29
CA GLY A 75 -20.46 71.13 37.74
C GLY A 75 -21.00 70.25 36.60
N GLU A 76 -21.18 70.79 35.40
CA GLU A 76 -21.59 70.03 34.21
C GLU A 76 -20.47 69.14 33.68
N VAL A 77 -19.23 69.65 33.61
CA VAL A 77 -18.03 68.87 33.23
C VAL A 77 -17.75 67.78 34.27
N ALA A 78 -17.85 68.07 35.57
CA ALA A 78 -17.69 67.06 36.61
C ALA A 78 -18.76 65.95 36.48
N ARG A 79 -20.01 66.32 36.17
CA ARG A 79 -21.10 65.36 35.90
C ARG A 79 -20.83 64.52 34.65
N SER A 80 -20.36 65.12 33.56
CA SER A 80 -20.07 64.38 32.32
C SER A 80 -18.88 63.45 32.47
N VAL A 81 -17.82 63.88 33.15
CA VAL A 81 -16.65 63.03 33.48
C VAL A 81 -17.07 61.86 34.37
N SER A 82 -17.86 62.11 35.42
CA SER A 82 -18.37 61.04 36.29
C SER A 82 -19.26 60.05 35.53
N ALA A 83 -20.14 60.54 34.65
CA ALA A 83 -20.98 59.69 33.81
C ALA A 83 -20.16 58.84 32.82
N LEU A 84 -19.15 59.43 32.18
CA LEU A 84 -18.24 58.72 31.28
C LEU A 84 -17.39 57.69 32.03
N GLN A 85 -16.87 58.02 33.22
CA GLN A 85 -16.16 57.08 34.08
C GLN A 85 -17.05 55.90 34.50
N GLY A 86 -18.31 56.17 34.86
CA GLY A 86 -19.28 55.12 35.18
C GLY A 86 -19.59 54.22 33.98
N SER A 87 -19.78 54.80 32.79
CA SER A 87 -20.01 54.06 31.54
C SER A 87 -18.79 53.21 31.15
N LEU A 88 -17.59 53.79 31.21
CA LEU A 88 -16.34 53.09 30.93
C LEU A 88 -16.11 51.93 31.90
N ALA A 89 -16.37 52.13 33.20
CA ALA A 89 -16.26 51.07 34.19
C ALA A 89 -17.31 49.96 33.97
N ALA A 90 -18.52 50.31 33.53
CA ALA A 90 -19.55 49.34 33.19
C ALA A 90 -19.15 48.50 31.96
N GLU A 91 -18.67 49.15 30.89
CA GLU A 91 -18.18 48.48 29.69
C GLU A 91 -16.93 47.62 29.97
N GLN A 92 -15.95 48.13 30.73
CA GLN A 92 -14.79 47.35 31.16
C GLN A 92 -15.19 46.10 31.93
N ASN A 93 -16.14 46.21 32.86
CA ASN A 93 -16.68 45.06 33.59
C ASN A 93 -17.41 44.07 32.67
N ARG A 94 -18.14 44.56 31.66
CA ARG A 94 -18.80 43.70 30.66
C ARG A 94 -17.77 42.95 29.82
N PHE A 95 -16.75 43.63 29.31
CA PHE A 95 -15.68 43.02 28.53
C PHE A 95 -14.88 42.00 29.34
N GLN A 96 -14.52 42.31 30.59
CA GLN A 96 -13.83 41.35 31.46
C GLN A 96 -14.66 40.10 31.73
N LYS A 97 -15.98 40.24 31.94
CA LYS A 97 -16.89 39.10 32.09
C LYS A 97 -17.00 38.27 30.80
N ALA A 98 -17.11 38.92 29.65
CA ALA A 98 -17.15 38.23 28.37
C ALA A 98 -15.83 37.48 28.09
N LEU A 99 -14.69 38.08 28.40
CA LEU A 99 -13.37 37.50 28.16
C LEU A 99 -13.11 36.30 29.08
N THR A 100 -13.53 36.37 30.35
CA THR A 100 -13.45 35.23 31.28
C THR A 100 -14.43 34.10 30.93
N ALA A 101 -15.62 34.42 30.40
CA ALA A 101 -16.54 33.42 29.89
C ALA A 101 -15.99 32.74 28.63
N ALA A 102 -15.44 33.52 27.69
CA ALA A 102 -14.82 33.01 26.47
C ALA A 102 -13.59 32.15 26.76
N SER A 103 -12.74 32.54 27.73
CA SER A 103 -11.58 31.74 28.11
C SER A 103 -12.01 30.38 28.68
N ARG A 104 -13.03 30.36 29.55
CA ARG A 104 -13.60 29.11 30.11
C ARG A 104 -14.22 28.23 29.03
N GLN A 105 -14.97 28.80 28.10
CA GLN A 105 -15.53 28.04 26.98
C GLN A 105 -14.42 27.50 26.07
N SER A 106 -13.37 28.27 25.82
CA SER A 106 -12.21 27.83 25.03
C SER A 106 -11.48 26.66 25.70
N GLU A 107 -11.31 26.68 27.01
CA GLU A 107 -10.74 25.57 27.77
C GLU A 107 -11.63 24.32 27.72
N ALA A 108 -12.95 24.47 27.89
CA ALA A 108 -13.89 23.36 27.78
C ALA A 108 -13.87 22.72 26.39
N VAL A 109 -13.81 23.53 25.33
CA VAL A 109 -13.69 23.05 23.95
C VAL A 109 -12.37 22.33 23.72
N ARG A 110 -11.24 22.86 24.22
CA ARG A 110 -9.94 22.19 24.13
C ARG A 110 -9.96 20.82 24.81
N GLU A 111 -10.61 20.70 25.96
CA GLU A 111 -10.71 19.41 26.65
C GLU A 111 -11.58 18.41 25.89
N ALA A 112 -12.73 18.85 25.36
CA ALA A 112 -13.56 18.01 24.50
C ALA A 112 -12.80 17.53 23.24
N PHE A 113 -11.94 18.38 22.66
CA PHE A 113 -11.09 17.98 21.55
C PHE A 113 -10.04 16.92 21.93
N ARG A 114 -9.42 17.04 23.11
CA ARG A 114 -8.48 16.01 23.61
C ARG A 114 -9.17 14.67 23.83
N GLU A 115 -10.39 14.69 24.37
CA GLU A 115 -11.18 13.47 24.51
C GLU A 115 -11.54 12.88 23.14
N LEU A 116 -11.97 13.72 22.19
CA LEU A 116 -12.27 13.30 20.83
C LEU A 116 -11.05 12.69 20.14
N GLU A 117 -9.87 13.28 20.30
CA GLU A 117 -8.62 12.76 19.76
C GLU A 117 -8.28 11.39 20.38
N SER A 118 -8.44 11.25 21.70
CA SER A 118 -8.27 9.96 22.38
C SER A 118 -9.22 8.88 21.84
N ARG A 119 -10.50 9.24 21.65
CA ARG A 119 -11.51 8.34 21.06
C ARG A 119 -11.18 8.02 19.60
N SER A 120 -10.76 9.01 18.81
CA SER A 120 -10.35 8.83 17.41
C SER A 120 -9.17 7.87 17.30
N ASN A 121 -8.15 8.02 18.17
CA ASN A 121 -7.01 7.11 18.23
C ASN A 121 -7.43 5.68 18.60
N ARG A 122 -8.35 5.52 19.56
CA ARG A 122 -8.91 4.20 19.91
C ARG A 122 -9.68 3.59 18.75
N VAL A 123 -10.52 4.36 18.07
CA VAL A 123 -11.26 3.90 16.88
C VAL A 123 -10.29 3.52 15.76
N GLY A 124 -9.22 4.29 15.54
CA GLY A 124 -8.16 3.94 14.61
C GLY A 124 -7.50 2.60 14.94
N GLN A 125 -7.14 2.37 16.20
CA GLN A 125 -6.56 1.10 16.65
C GLN A 125 -7.54 -0.09 16.57
N VAL A 126 -8.83 0.14 16.82
CA VAL A 126 -9.85 -0.91 16.66
C VAL A 126 -10.08 -1.18 15.17
N GLY A 127 -10.07 -0.15 14.32
CA GLY A 127 -10.18 -0.25 12.88
C GLY A 127 -9.04 -1.07 12.28
N THR A 128 -7.79 -0.85 12.70
CA THR A 128 -6.65 -1.67 12.23
C THR A 128 -6.79 -3.13 12.68
N LYS A 129 -7.12 -3.38 13.95
CA LYS A 129 -7.33 -4.74 14.46
C LYS A 129 -8.48 -5.46 13.76
N LEU A 130 -9.56 -4.75 13.44
CA LEU A 130 -10.70 -5.31 12.73
C LEU A 130 -10.32 -5.59 11.26
N GLY A 131 -9.57 -4.69 10.63
CA GLY A 131 -9.01 -4.87 9.29
C GLY A 131 -8.16 -6.14 9.21
N ASP A 132 -7.21 -6.32 10.13
CA ASP A 132 -6.36 -7.51 10.20
C ASP A 132 -7.19 -8.79 10.37
N ARG A 133 -8.21 -8.76 11.25
CA ARG A 133 -9.09 -9.91 11.49
C ARG A 133 -9.91 -10.24 10.25
N LEU A 134 -10.43 -9.24 9.55
CA LEU A 134 -11.19 -9.41 8.31
C LEU A 134 -10.29 -9.96 7.20
N GLN A 135 -9.08 -9.45 7.04
CA GLN A 135 -8.14 -9.96 6.05
C GLN A 135 -7.75 -11.41 6.32
N ARG A 136 -7.52 -11.79 7.59
CA ARG A 136 -7.28 -13.19 7.97
C ARG A 136 -8.50 -14.07 7.71
N ALA A 137 -9.69 -13.59 8.05
CA ALA A 137 -10.93 -14.34 7.82
C ALA A 137 -11.17 -14.56 6.32
N ASP A 138 -10.92 -13.55 5.49
CA ASP A 138 -11.05 -13.64 4.04
C ASP A 138 -10.00 -14.57 3.42
N ALA A 139 -8.74 -14.47 3.85
CA ALA A 139 -7.69 -15.40 3.44
C ALA A 139 -8.02 -16.87 3.81
N LEU A 140 -8.54 -17.09 5.02
CA LEU A 140 -9.01 -18.41 5.46
C LEU A 140 -10.21 -18.89 4.65
N ARG A 141 -11.17 -18.02 4.36
CA ARG A 141 -12.34 -18.33 3.52
C ARG A 141 -11.91 -18.71 2.12
N SER A 142 -11.05 -17.91 1.48
CA SER A 142 -10.53 -18.19 0.14
C SER A 142 -9.83 -19.56 0.09
N ARG A 143 -8.92 -19.81 1.04
CA ARG A 143 -8.26 -21.12 1.18
C ARG A 143 -9.26 -22.26 1.40
N SER A 144 -10.29 -22.04 2.20
CA SER A 144 -11.31 -23.06 2.48
C SER A 144 -12.13 -23.39 1.23
N LEU A 145 -12.48 -22.38 0.42
CA LEU A 145 -13.18 -22.60 -0.85
C LEU A 145 -12.31 -23.37 -1.85
N GLU A 146 -11.01 -23.04 -1.95
CA GLU A 146 -10.07 -23.79 -2.77
C GLU A 146 -9.98 -25.26 -2.31
N LEU A 147 -9.88 -25.50 -0.99
CA LEU A 147 -9.85 -26.86 -0.43
C LEU A 147 -11.15 -27.64 -0.66
N VAL A 148 -12.31 -26.99 -0.52
CA VAL A 148 -13.61 -27.62 -0.83
C VAL A 148 -13.62 -28.04 -2.30
N GLY A 149 -13.20 -27.17 -3.22
CA GLY A 149 -13.07 -27.53 -4.62
C GLY A 149 -12.14 -28.74 -4.80
N LEU A 150 -10.94 -28.74 -4.21
CA LEU A 150 -10.02 -29.88 -4.31
C LEU A 150 -10.61 -31.18 -3.73
N LEU A 151 -11.36 -31.12 -2.63
CA LEU A 151 -12.04 -32.26 -2.04
C LEU A 151 -13.16 -32.81 -2.93
N GLU A 152 -13.91 -31.94 -3.62
CA GLU A 152 -14.91 -32.37 -4.62
C GLU A 152 -14.24 -33.12 -5.78
N HIS A 153 -13.11 -32.60 -6.29
CA HIS A 153 -12.34 -33.31 -7.30
C HIS A 153 -11.82 -34.66 -6.76
N LEU A 154 -11.30 -34.72 -5.52
CA LEU A 154 -10.89 -35.99 -4.90
C LEU A 154 -12.04 -36.98 -4.76
N ALA A 155 -13.23 -36.51 -4.38
CA ALA A 155 -14.43 -37.33 -4.31
C ALA A 155 -14.82 -37.89 -5.69
N SER A 156 -14.62 -37.12 -6.76
CA SER A 156 -14.80 -37.63 -8.13
C SER A 156 -13.82 -38.76 -8.43
N PHE A 157 -12.52 -38.61 -8.09
CA PHE A 157 -11.51 -39.66 -8.28
C PHE A 157 -11.74 -40.90 -7.41
N ALA A 158 -12.33 -40.74 -6.22
CA ALA A 158 -12.69 -41.82 -5.31
C ALA A 158 -13.76 -42.76 -5.89
N ARG A 159 -14.67 -42.20 -6.70
CA ARG A 159 -15.81 -42.90 -7.29
C ARG A 159 -15.51 -43.46 -8.69
N LEU A 160 -14.31 -43.24 -9.21
CA LEU A 160 -13.98 -43.73 -10.56
C LEU A 160 -13.83 -45.26 -10.57
N PRO A 161 -14.46 -45.93 -11.54
CA PRO A 161 -14.24 -47.35 -11.78
C PRO A 161 -12.82 -47.60 -12.29
N GLU A 162 -12.32 -48.82 -12.15
CA GLU A 162 -11.02 -49.19 -12.69
C GLU A 162 -10.99 -49.17 -14.23
N GLY A 163 -9.84 -48.80 -14.81
CA GLY A 163 -9.63 -48.68 -16.26
C GLY A 163 -9.33 -47.25 -16.74
N GLU A 164 -8.69 -47.15 -17.91
CA GLU A 164 -8.29 -45.86 -18.51
C GLU A 164 -9.42 -45.17 -19.28
N ALA A 165 -10.44 -45.92 -19.71
CA ALA A 165 -11.63 -45.37 -20.36
C ALA A 165 -12.42 -44.42 -19.43
N ALA A 166 -12.29 -44.60 -18.12
CA ALA A 166 -12.89 -43.73 -17.11
C ALA A 166 -12.25 -42.35 -17.01
N PHE A 167 -11.10 -42.12 -17.65
CA PHE A 167 -10.45 -40.80 -17.70
C PHE A 167 -10.89 -39.95 -18.90
N GLY A 168 -11.61 -40.56 -19.86
CA GLY A 168 -12.11 -39.89 -21.06
C GLY A 168 -13.50 -39.28 -20.88
N GLU A 169 -14.02 -38.71 -21.97
CA GLU A 169 -15.36 -38.13 -22.05
C GLU A 169 -16.43 -39.19 -21.71
N GLY A 170 -17.19 -38.96 -20.63
CA GLY A 170 -18.20 -39.90 -20.10
C GLY A 170 -17.77 -40.74 -18.89
N GLY A 171 -16.51 -40.61 -18.44
CA GLY A 171 -15.96 -41.40 -17.33
C GLY A 171 -16.32 -40.95 -15.91
N GLY A 172 -17.14 -39.91 -15.74
CA GLY A 172 -17.59 -39.41 -14.42
C GLY A 172 -16.67 -38.40 -13.74
N LEU A 173 -15.57 -37.99 -14.39
CA LEU A 173 -14.75 -36.87 -13.96
C LEU A 173 -15.44 -35.50 -14.28
N PRO A 174 -14.89 -34.38 -13.81
CA PRO A 174 -15.19 -33.04 -14.36
C PRO A 174 -14.50 -32.74 -15.70
N GLY A 175 -15.12 -31.88 -16.52
CA GLY A 175 -14.63 -31.39 -17.83
C GLY A 175 -13.19 -30.91 -17.87
N LEU A 176 -12.73 -30.42 -16.74
CA LEU A 176 -11.35 -30.01 -16.51
C LEU A 176 -10.32 -31.09 -16.89
N PHE A 177 -10.61 -32.37 -16.63
CA PHE A 177 -9.61 -33.44 -16.70
C PHE A 177 -9.49 -34.14 -18.05
N TRP A 178 -10.44 -33.98 -18.97
CA TRP A 178 -10.37 -34.56 -20.32
C TRP A 178 -10.27 -33.51 -21.43
N GLU A 179 -10.67 -32.26 -21.17
CA GLU A 179 -10.59 -31.21 -22.17
C GLU A 179 -9.13 -30.90 -22.54
N GLU A 180 -8.79 -31.04 -23.82
CA GLU A 180 -7.43 -30.81 -24.31
C GLU A 180 -6.92 -29.39 -24.07
N ARG A 181 -7.84 -28.41 -24.02
CA ARG A 181 -7.51 -27.01 -23.74
C ARG A 181 -7.16 -26.76 -22.27
N LYS A 182 -7.63 -27.62 -21.36
CA LYS A 182 -7.49 -27.45 -19.91
C LYS A 182 -6.48 -28.40 -19.28
N MET A 183 -5.69 -29.13 -20.08
CA MET A 183 -4.68 -30.07 -19.59
C MET A 183 -3.66 -29.44 -18.63
N ALA A 184 -3.33 -28.15 -18.80
CA ALA A 184 -2.45 -27.43 -17.88
C ALA A 184 -3.09 -27.21 -16.50
N GLU A 185 -4.37 -26.84 -16.48
CA GLU A 185 -5.14 -26.67 -15.25
C GLU A 185 -5.36 -28.03 -14.58
N ALA A 186 -5.66 -29.08 -15.35
CA ALA A 186 -5.74 -30.46 -14.89
C ALA A 186 -4.44 -30.93 -14.23
N ALA A 187 -3.29 -30.70 -14.87
CA ALA A 187 -1.99 -31.05 -14.30
C ALA A 187 -1.72 -30.32 -12.97
N SER A 188 -2.02 -29.03 -12.91
CA SER A 188 -1.84 -28.22 -11.69
C SER A 188 -2.76 -28.64 -10.55
N THR A 189 -4.02 -28.97 -10.85
CA THR A 189 -4.99 -29.43 -9.86
C THR A 189 -4.62 -30.82 -9.36
N VAL A 190 -4.27 -31.76 -10.23
CA VAL A 190 -3.81 -33.10 -9.83
C VAL A 190 -2.53 -33.06 -9.02
N ARG A 191 -1.58 -32.16 -9.32
CA ARG A 191 -0.41 -31.93 -8.46
C ARG A 191 -0.81 -31.50 -7.06
N LYS A 192 -1.74 -30.54 -6.94
CA LYS A 192 -2.27 -30.10 -5.63
C LYS A 192 -2.97 -31.25 -4.91
N LEU A 193 -3.75 -32.07 -5.63
CA LEU A 193 -4.40 -33.26 -5.05
C LEU A 193 -3.39 -34.30 -4.58
N ARG A 194 -2.31 -34.53 -5.33
CA ARG A 194 -1.25 -35.47 -4.94
C ARG A 194 -0.49 -34.98 -3.70
N ALA A 195 -0.21 -33.68 -3.60
CA ALA A 195 0.37 -33.10 -2.40
C ALA A 195 -0.55 -33.24 -1.19
N LEU A 196 -1.86 -32.94 -1.35
CA LEU A 196 -2.83 -33.08 -0.25
C LEU A 196 -2.97 -34.53 0.21
N THR A 197 -3.00 -35.48 -0.73
CA THR A 197 -3.13 -36.90 -0.40
C THR A 197 -1.86 -37.47 0.23
N SER A 198 -0.67 -37.07 -0.23
CA SER A 198 0.60 -37.49 0.39
C SER A 198 0.79 -36.87 1.78
N GLU A 199 0.38 -35.62 1.99
CA GLU A 199 0.34 -34.99 3.31
C GLU A 199 -0.64 -35.71 4.25
N ALA A 200 -1.82 -36.09 3.76
CA ALA A 200 -2.79 -36.86 4.52
C ALA A 200 -2.28 -38.26 4.88
N GLU A 201 -1.62 -38.95 3.95
CA GLU A 201 -0.96 -40.23 4.21
C GLU A 201 0.18 -40.09 5.22
N SER A 202 1.02 -39.05 5.08
CA SER A 202 2.11 -38.75 6.02
C SER A 202 1.58 -38.37 7.41
N ALA A 203 0.46 -37.65 7.50
CA ALA A 203 -0.20 -37.34 8.76
C ALA A 203 -0.79 -38.60 9.42
N ARG A 204 -1.43 -39.48 8.64
CA ARG A 204 -1.89 -40.79 9.12
C ARG A 204 -0.73 -41.63 9.63
N GLN A 205 0.38 -41.67 8.92
CA GLN A 205 1.56 -42.44 9.33
C GLN A 205 2.18 -41.87 10.62
N ARG A 206 2.30 -40.55 10.75
CA ARG A 206 2.76 -39.90 11.98
C ARG A 206 1.84 -40.21 13.16
N ASN A 207 0.52 -40.15 12.96
CA ASN A 207 -0.45 -40.49 14.01
C ASN A 207 -0.41 -41.98 14.39
N ARG A 208 -0.18 -42.89 13.44
CA ARG A 208 0.02 -44.32 13.72
C ARG A 208 1.27 -44.56 14.55
N LEU A 209 2.40 -43.94 14.20
CA LEU A 209 3.66 -44.07 14.93
C LEU A 209 3.57 -43.47 16.34
N ALA A 210 2.88 -42.33 16.50
CA ALA A 210 2.61 -41.73 17.80
C ALA A 210 1.68 -42.61 18.67
N GLY A 211 0.66 -43.24 18.06
CA GLY A 211 -0.21 -44.20 18.74
C GLY A 211 0.50 -45.51 19.12
N ALA A 212 1.41 -46.00 18.28
CA ALA A 212 2.24 -47.17 18.57
C ALA A 212 3.28 -46.88 19.67
N ALA A 213 3.84 -45.66 19.73
CA ALA A 213 4.73 -45.24 20.81
C ALA A 213 3.99 -45.07 22.15
N ALA A 214 2.72 -44.65 22.12
CA ALA A 214 1.86 -44.62 23.31
C ALA A 214 1.45 -46.03 23.76
N ALA A 215 1.16 -46.95 22.83
CA ALA A 215 0.86 -48.35 23.13
C ALA A 215 2.09 -49.11 23.67
N ALA A 216 3.29 -48.84 23.14
CA ALA A 216 4.53 -49.43 23.64
C ALA A 216 4.93 -48.94 25.04
N ALA A 217 4.33 -47.85 25.54
CA ALA A 217 4.48 -47.40 26.92
C ALA A 217 3.49 -48.06 27.90
N ASP A 218 2.40 -48.65 27.39
CA ASP A 218 1.40 -49.42 28.15
C ASP A 218 1.57 -50.96 28.00
N GLU A 219 2.40 -51.43 27.05
CA GLU A 219 2.70 -52.85 26.81
C GLU A 219 3.73 -53.44 27.79
N GLN A 220 3.43 -53.39 29.10
CA GLN A 220 3.98 -54.34 30.07
C GLN A 220 2.96 -55.36 30.57
N ASP A 221 1.70 -55.30 30.10
CA ASP A 221 0.73 -56.35 30.36
C ASP A 221 -0.25 -56.51 29.18
N ALA A 222 -0.49 -57.77 28.79
CA ALA A 222 -1.41 -58.24 27.75
C ALA A 222 -0.96 -58.17 26.25
N GLY A 223 -0.27 -59.24 25.83
CA GLY A 223 -0.80 -60.19 24.85
C GLY A 223 -1.28 -59.66 23.50
N GLY A 224 -0.43 -59.81 22.49
CA GLY A 224 -0.64 -59.38 21.11
C GLY A 224 -1.94 -59.82 20.43
N ALA A 225 -2.46 -58.90 19.61
CA ALA A 225 -3.30 -59.20 18.46
C ALA A 225 -3.06 -58.14 17.37
N ALA A 226 -1.85 -58.10 16.81
CA ALA A 226 -1.56 -57.34 15.60
C ALA A 226 -2.12 -58.10 14.38
N GLY A 227 -3.43 -57.95 14.16
CA GLY A 227 -4.11 -58.38 12.94
C GLY A 227 -3.68 -57.51 11.76
N GLY A 228 -2.60 -57.89 11.07
CA GLY A 228 -2.22 -57.38 9.76
C GLY A 228 -3.24 -57.79 8.70
N GLY A 229 -4.38 -57.10 8.65
CA GLY A 229 -5.28 -57.18 7.51
C GLY A 229 -4.61 -56.51 6.32
N SER A 230 -4.17 -57.29 5.33
CA SER A 230 -3.89 -56.81 3.99
C SER A 230 -5.12 -56.05 3.50
N GLY A 231 -5.05 -54.73 3.56
CA GLY A 231 -6.16 -53.83 3.25
C GLY A 231 -6.52 -53.99 1.79
N ARG A 232 -7.57 -54.75 1.51
CA ARG A 232 -8.20 -54.75 0.19
C ARG A 232 -8.54 -53.29 -0.11
N VAL A 233 -7.94 -52.72 -1.15
CA VAL A 233 -8.20 -51.33 -1.55
C VAL A 233 -9.67 -51.25 -1.95
N VAL A 234 -10.52 -50.80 -1.03
CA VAL A 234 -11.96 -50.64 -1.26
C VAL A 234 -12.18 -49.37 -2.07
N GLU A 235 -13.04 -49.44 -3.09
CA GLU A 235 -13.49 -48.26 -3.84
C GLU A 235 -13.99 -47.18 -2.86
N GLY A 236 -13.53 -45.94 -3.04
CA GLY A 236 -13.78 -44.85 -2.10
C GLY A 236 -12.76 -44.69 -0.96
N SER A 237 -11.79 -45.60 -0.80
CA SER A 237 -10.66 -45.41 0.12
C SER A 237 -9.70 -44.33 -0.40
N LEU A 238 -9.00 -43.63 0.51
CA LEU A 238 -7.93 -42.69 0.14
C LEU A 238 -6.84 -43.39 -0.69
N GLU A 239 -6.52 -44.64 -0.38
CA GLU A 239 -5.54 -45.45 -1.11
C GLU A 239 -5.99 -45.77 -2.54
N HIS A 240 -7.31 -45.93 -2.74
CA HIS A 240 -7.90 -46.04 -4.07
C HIS A 240 -7.74 -44.74 -4.85
N CYS A 241 -8.07 -43.61 -4.22
CA CYS A 241 -7.89 -42.29 -4.82
C CYS A 241 -6.45 -42.02 -5.23
N THR A 242 -5.47 -42.28 -4.36
CA THR A 242 -4.06 -42.02 -4.66
C THR A 242 -3.54 -42.90 -5.79
N ARG A 243 -3.95 -44.17 -5.81
CA ARG A 243 -3.66 -45.06 -6.94
C ARG A 243 -4.30 -44.57 -8.24
N ARG A 244 -5.58 -44.16 -8.22
CA ARG A 244 -6.29 -43.64 -9.41
C ARG A 244 -5.72 -42.32 -9.90
N LEU A 245 -5.33 -41.41 -9.00
CA LEU A 245 -4.61 -40.18 -9.34
C LEU A 245 -3.26 -40.49 -10.00
N GLY A 246 -2.51 -41.46 -9.48
CA GLY A 246 -1.26 -41.91 -10.11
C GLY A 246 -1.46 -42.46 -11.52
N GLN A 247 -2.51 -43.29 -11.73
CA GLN A 247 -2.88 -43.80 -13.05
C GLN A 247 -3.31 -42.68 -14.01
N TYR A 248 -4.07 -41.70 -13.53
CA TYR A 248 -4.45 -40.52 -14.31
C TYR A 248 -3.22 -39.68 -14.69
N CYS A 249 -2.27 -39.45 -13.79
CA CYS A 249 -1.02 -38.76 -14.10
C CYS A 249 -0.25 -39.47 -15.23
N ALA A 250 -0.12 -40.79 -15.16
CA ALA A 250 0.58 -41.56 -16.20
C ALA A 250 -0.17 -41.53 -17.54
N TRP A 251 -1.50 -41.58 -17.51
CA TRP A 251 -2.34 -41.44 -18.70
C TRP A 251 -2.19 -40.04 -19.33
N LEU A 252 -2.24 -38.99 -18.52
CA LEU A 252 -2.07 -37.60 -18.95
C LEU A 252 -0.66 -37.38 -19.52
N GLU A 253 0.37 -37.90 -18.85
CA GLU A 253 1.76 -37.85 -19.32
C GLU A 253 1.90 -38.47 -20.71
N ARG A 254 1.40 -39.70 -20.92
CA ARG A 254 1.46 -40.35 -22.25
C ARG A 254 0.75 -39.54 -23.31
N ARG A 255 -0.39 -38.93 -22.98
CA ARG A 255 -1.15 -38.11 -23.93
C ARG A 255 -0.44 -36.79 -24.27
N VAL A 256 0.17 -36.14 -23.28
CA VAL A 256 0.95 -34.91 -23.48
C VAL A 256 2.24 -35.20 -24.25
N LEU A 257 2.91 -36.32 -23.98
CA LEU A 257 4.09 -36.75 -24.74
C LEU A 257 3.75 -37.08 -26.19
N ALA A 258 2.65 -37.76 -26.48
CA ALA A 258 2.22 -38.00 -27.86
C ALA A 258 1.95 -36.69 -28.62
N ARG A 259 1.37 -35.69 -27.94
CA ARG A 259 1.17 -34.35 -28.50
C ARG A 259 2.49 -33.60 -28.67
N PHE A 260 3.43 -33.78 -27.74
CA PHE A 260 4.78 -33.23 -27.83
C PHE A 260 5.50 -33.75 -29.06
N ASP A 261 5.47 -35.07 -29.30
CA ASP A 261 6.09 -35.69 -30.48
C ASP A 261 5.46 -35.14 -31.78
N ALA A 262 4.13 -35.08 -31.86
CA ALA A 262 3.44 -34.48 -33.00
C ALA A 262 3.75 -32.98 -33.19
N ALA A 263 4.03 -32.24 -32.12
CA ALA A 263 4.44 -30.85 -32.18
C ALA A 263 5.89 -30.67 -32.66
N VAL A 264 6.78 -31.61 -32.32
CA VAL A 264 8.16 -31.68 -32.84
C VAL A 264 8.12 -32.00 -34.34
N GLU A 265 7.34 -33.00 -34.75
CA GLU A 265 7.19 -33.38 -36.18
C GLU A 265 6.61 -32.25 -37.04
N SER A 266 5.74 -31.41 -36.46
CA SER A 266 5.10 -30.29 -37.17
C SER A 266 5.80 -28.92 -36.96
N ASP A 267 7.00 -28.91 -36.36
CA ASP A 267 7.80 -27.72 -36.00
C ASP A 267 7.01 -26.59 -35.30
N ASN A 268 6.00 -26.96 -34.50
CA ASN A 268 5.09 -26.01 -33.87
C ASN A 268 5.58 -25.59 -32.47
N LEU A 269 6.47 -24.60 -32.42
CA LEU A 269 7.08 -24.10 -31.17
C LEU A 269 6.08 -23.69 -30.08
N ARG A 270 4.92 -23.12 -30.46
CA ARG A 270 3.87 -22.73 -29.49
C ARG A 270 3.25 -23.93 -28.78
N ARG A 271 2.88 -24.97 -29.55
CA ARG A 271 2.29 -26.20 -28.99
C ARG A 271 3.33 -26.98 -28.19
N LEU A 272 4.59 -26.95 -28.63
CA LEU A 272 5.71 -27.53 -27.90
C LEU A 272 5.88 -26.88 -26.52
N GLY A 273 5.85 -25.54 -26.46
CA GLY A 273 5.93 -24.79 -25.21
C GLY A 273 4.73 -25.01 -24.29
N GLU A 274 3.52 -25.13 -24.84
CA GLU A 274 2.32 -25.51 -24.07
C GLU A 274 2.48 -26.91 -23.45
N CYS A 275 2.93 -27.90 -24.22
CA CYS A 275 3.15 -29.26 -23.71
C CYS A 275 4.28 -29.30 -22.67
N ALA A 276 5.37 -28.55 -22.88
CA ALA A 276 6.47 -28.43 -21.92
C ALA A 276 6.01 -27.83 -20.60
N ARG A 277 5.14 -26.81 -20.61
CA ARG A 277 4.54 -26.26 -19.38
C ARG A 277 3.64 -27.26 -18.65
N VAL A 278 2.85 -28.05 -19.39
CA VAL A 278 2.01 -29.11 -18.80
C VAL A 278 2.88 -30.20 -18.16
N LEU A 279 3.97 -30.62 -18.81
CA LEU A 279 4.91 -31.60 -18.27
C LEU A 279 5.70 -31.04 -17.07
N ALA A 280 6.07 -29.76 -17.09
CA ALA A 280 6.67 -29.09 -15.94
C ALA A 280 5.70 -29.03 -14.75
N ALA A 281 4.40 -28.79 -14.99
CA ALA A 281 3.39 -28.85 -13.94
C ALA A 281 3.25 -30.27 -13.33
N LEU A 282 3.60 -31.33 -14.07
CA LEU A 282 3.65 -32.73 -13.61
C LEU A 282 5.01 -33.13 -13.01
N ASP A 283 5.96 -32.21 -12.88
CA ASP A 283 7.35 -32.48 -12.46
C ASP A 283 8.08 -33.47 -13.41
N LYS A 284 7.76 -33.43 -14.72
CA LYS A 284 8.31 -34.29 -15.79
C LYS A 284 9.05 -33.52 -16.88
N GLU A 285 9.62 -32.37 -16.53
CA GLU A 285 10.37 -31.53 -17.48
C GLU A 285 11.59 -32.26 -18.07
N GLU A 286 12.32 -33.03 -17.25
CA GLU A 286 13.48 -33.80 -17.70
C GLU A 286 13.10 -34.85 -18.77
N VAL A 287 11.95 -35.52 -18.61
CA VAL A 287 11.46 -36.50 -19.58
C VAL A 287 11.12 -35.83 -20.92
N ALA A 288 10.53 -34.62 -20.86
CA ALA A 288 10.23 -33.83 -22.04
C ALA A 288 11.52 -33.42 -22.78
N VAL A 289 12.51 -32.95 -22.04
CA VAL A 289 13.81 -32.52 -22.58
C VAL A 289 14.58 -33.70 -23.18
N GLN A 290 14.66 -34.83 -22.47
CA GLN A 290 15.32 -36.03 -22.98
C GLN A 290 14.66 -36.53 -24.26
N ARG A 291 13.32 -36.56 -24.31
CA ARG A 291 12.58 -36.95 -25.51
C ARG A 291 12.80 -35.98 -26.67
N TYR A 292 12.81 -34.67 -26.41
CA TYR A 292 13.18 -33.66 -27.40
C TYR A 292 14.57 -33.91 -27.98
N ILE A 293 15.57 -34.10 -27.12
CA ILE A 293 16.96 -34.35 -27.53
C ILE A 293 17.08 -35.62 -28.37
N THR A 294 16.36 -36.70 -28.02
CA THR A 294 16.35 -37.94 -28.82
C THR A 294 15.69 -37.78 -30.18
N LEU A 295 14.76 -36.82 -30.32
CA LEU A 295 14.07 -36.53 -31.56
C LEU A 295 14.84 -35.55 -32.46
N LEU A 296 15.95 -34.96 -31.97
CA LEU A 296 16.75 -34.04 -32.77
C LEU A 296 17.41 -34.75 -33.95
N PRO A 297 17.29 -34.23 -35.18
CA PRO A 297 17.92 -34.82 -36.37
C PRO A 297 19.44 -34.99 -36.24
N ALA A 298 20.11 -34.06 -35.53
CA ALA A 298 21.54 -34.12 -35.24
C ALA A 298 21.95 -35.37 -34.45
N PHE A 299 21.02 -35.99 -33.71
CA PHE A 299 21.24 -37.21 -32.93
C PHE A 299 20.71 -38.48 -33.59
N GLN A 300 19.87 -38.37 -34.62
CA GLN A 300 19.30 -39.51 -35.35
C GLN A 300 20.21 -40.06 -36.45
N SER A 301 21.09 -39.24 -37.03
CA SER A 301 22.02 -39.64 -38.09
C SER A 301 23.21 -40.43 -37.52
N SER A 302 23.34 -41.73 -37.79
CA SER A 302 24.50 -42.51 -37.33
C SER A 302 25.82 -41.89 -37.83
N LEU A 303 26.83 -41.70 -36.96
CA LEU A 303 28.17 -41.29 -37.41
C LEU A 303 28.75 -42.31 -38.42
N ASP A 304 28.31 -43.57 -38.34
CA ASP A 304 28.68 -44.68 -39.23
C ASP A 304 28.27 -44.47 -40.71
N SER A 305 27.33 -43.56 -40.99
CA SER A 305 26.93 -43.24 -42.37
C SER A 305 27.83 -42.21 -43.05
N LEU A 306 28.87 -41.71 -42.37
CA LEU A 306 29.81 -40.73 -42.90
C LEU A 306 31.04 -41.44 -43.51
N PRO A 307 31.15 -41.55 -44.85
CA PRO A 307 32.15 -42.40 -45.50
C PRO A 307 33.60 -41.97 -45.23
N TRP A 308 33.81 -40.69 -44.94
CA TRP A 308 35.11 -40.07 -44.72
C TRP A 308 35.69 -40.33 -43.33
N LEU A 309 34.90 -40.88 -42.39
CA LEU A 309 35.36 -41.27 -41.05
C LEU A 309 35.99 -42.68 -41.02
N ARG A 310 35.91 -43.43 -42.14
CA ARG A 310 36.18 -44.88 -42.23
C ARG A 310 37.57 -45.25 -42.75
N GLU A 311 38.47 -44.30 -42.98
CA GLU A 311 39.77 -44.60 -43.60
C GLU A 311 40.82 -45.12 -42.60
N PRO A 312 41.45 -46.29 -42.86
CA PRO A 312 42.36 -46.94 -41.91
C PRO A 312 43.62 -46.13 -41.63
N ALA A 313 44.27 -46.39 -40.49
CA ALA A 313 45.45 -45.69 -40.01
C ALA A 313 46.62 -45.76 -41.02
N ILE A 314 47.17 -44.59 -41.38
CA ILE A 314 48.43 -44.46 -42.12
C ILE A 314 49.40 -43.68 -41.25
N THR A 315 50.68 -44.05 -41.34
CA THR A 315 51.80 -43.59 -40.52
C THR A 315 52.02 -42.07 -40.56
N ALA A 316 52.45 -41.56 -39.42
CA ALA A 316 52.66 -40.17 -39.04
C ALA A 316 53.43 -39.31 -40.05
N ASP A 317 52.70 -38.43 -40.74
CA ASP A 317 53.20 -37.18 -41.32
C ASP A 317 52.26 -36.04 -40.87
N ASP A 318 52.81 -34.94 -40.34
CA ASP A 318 52.03 -33.81 -39.79
C ASP A 318 51.03 -33.20 -40.81
N ALA A 319 51.37 -33.23 -42.10
CA ALA A 319 50.48 -32.79 -43.17
C ALA A 319 49.25 -33.70 -43.34
N VAL A 320 49.41 -35.00 -43.10
CA VAL A 320 48.33 -36.01 -43.18
C VAL A 320 47.43 -35.92 -41.95
N VAL A 321 47.98 -35.57 -40.79
CA VAL A 321 47.21 -35.29 -39.57
C VAL A 321 46.27 -34.09 -39.79
N ALA A 322 46.76 -33.01 -40.41
CA ALA A 322 45.93 -31.84 -40.73
C ALA A 322 44.80 -32.15 -41.75
N GLU A 323 45.03 -33.05 -42.71
CA GLU A 323 43.98 -33.52 -43.62
C GLU A 323 42.91 -34.36 -42.89
N ARG A 324 43.31 -35.14 -41.89
CA ARG A 324 42.41 -35.98 -41.08
C ARG A 324 41.63 -35.22 -40.00
N LEU A 325 42.18 -34.12 -39.49
CA LEU A 325 41.46 -33.23 -38.55
C LEU A 325 40.42 -32.35 -39.26
N ARG A 326 40.60 -32.06 -40.55
CA ARG A 326 39.71 -31.22 -41.35
C ARG A 326 38.23 -31.65 -41.31
N PRO A 327 37.88 -32.94 -41.44
CA PRO A 327 36.47 -33.32 -41.39
C PRO A 327 35.94 -33.49 -39.95
N LEU A 328 36.82 -33.70 -38.95
CA LEU A 328 36.46 -33.56 -37.53
C LEU A 328 36.12 -32.10 -37.19
N GLU A 329 36.90 -31.15 -37.69
CA GLU A 329 36.65 -29.70 -37.57
C GLU A 329 35.30 -29.32 -38.22
N ARG A 330 34.97 -29.89 -39.38
CA ARG A 330 33.64 -29.71 -40.01
C ARG A 330 32.51 -30.31 -39.17
N LEU A 331 32.71 -31.48 -38.54
CA LEU A 331 31.72 -32.04 -37.62
C LEU A 331 31.52 -31.16 -36.39
N PHE A 332 32.59 -30.68 -35.77
CA PHE A 332 32.46 -29.78 -34.62
C PHE A 332 31.84 -28.43 -34.99
N GLY A 333 32.17 -27.87 -36.17
CA GLY A 333 31.55 -26.65 -36.67
C GLY A 333 30.05 -26.83 -36.90
N THR A 334 29.64 -27.89 -37.60
CA THR A 334 28.22 -28.19 -37.84
C THR A 334 27.46 -28.55 -36.56
N LEU A 335 28.10 -29.24 -35.61
CA LEU A 335 27.53 -29.50 -34.29
C LEU A 335 27.37 -28.19 -33.49
N ALA A 336 28.33 -27.28 -33.55
CA ALA A 336 28.24 -26.00 -32.86
C ALA A 336 27.08 -25.14 -33.41
N GLU A 337 26.95 -25.04 -34.74
CA GLU A 337 25.87 -24.31 -35.40
C GLU A 337 24.49 -24.91 -35.05
N THR A 338 24.37 -26.24 -35.08
CA THR A 338 23.10 -26.92 -34.74
C THR A 338 22.75 -26.78 -33.25
N VAL A 339 23.74 -26.87 -32.36
CA VAL A 339 23.56 -26.64 -30.92
C VAL A 339 23.16 -25.19 -30.63
N GLU A 340 23.71 -24.21 -31.35
CA GLU A 340 23.34 -22.80 -31.17
C GLU A 340 21.88 -22.54 -31.55
N VAL A 341 21.44 -23.05 -32.71
CA VAL A 341 20.05 -22.93 -33.17
C VAL A 341 19.08 -23.65 -32.22
N GLU A 342 19.43 -24.87 -31.79
CA GLU A 342 18.59 -25.63 -30.86
C GLU A 342 18.58 -25.05 -29.45
N ALA A 343 19.68 -24.45 -28.99
CA ALA A 343 19.74 -23.76 -27.70
C ALA A 343 18.76 -22.59 -27.65
N LEU A 344 18.67 -21.80 -28.73
CA LEU A 344 17.68 -20.73 -28.86
C LEU A 344 16.26 -21.28 -28.86
N ARG A 345 15.98 -22.36 -29.61
CA ARG A 345 14.66 -23.02 -29.62
C ARG A 345 14.27 -23.51 -28.23
N MET A 346 15.15 -24.25 -27.56
CA MET A 346 14.91 -24.77 -26.20
C MET A 346 14.70 -23.65 -25.19
N SER A 347 15.42 -22.53 -25.32
CA SER A 347 15.25 -21.37 -24.44
C SER A 347 13.87 -20.71 -24.52
N SER A 348 13.22 -20.81 -25.69
CA SER A 348 11.88 -20.27 -25.93
C SER A 348 10.75 -21.21 -25.52
N VAL A 349 11.04 -22.51 -25.42
CA VAL A 349 10.04 -23.57 -25.26
C VAL A 349 9.94 -24.04 -23.81
N PHE A 350 11.08 -24.21 -23.12
CA PHE A 350 11.12 -24.81 -21.79
C PHE A 350 11.06 -23.76 -20.67
N PRO A 351 10.28 -23.99 -19.60
CA PRO A 351 10.25 -23.12 -18.43
C PRO A 351 11.62 -22.97 -17.73
N ASN A 352 12.43 -24.03 -17.70
CA ASN A 352 13.78 -24.00 -17.14
C ASN A 352 14.86 -24.24 -18.22
N PRO A 353 15.32 -23.18 -18.89
CA PRO A 353 16.25 -23.31 -20.01
C PRO A 353 17.64 -23.79 -19.57
N ALA A 354 18.09 -23.44 -18.37
CA ALA A 354 19.43 -23.78 -17.89
C ALA A 354 19.62 -25.31 -17.73
N ALA A 355 18.65 -25.97 -17.11
CA ALA A 355 18.66 -27.43 -16.95
C ALA A 355 18.55 -28.15 -18.31
N ALA A 356 17.71 -27.61 -19.21
CA ALA A 356 17.51 -28.18 -20.54
C ALA A 356 18.80 -28.12 -21.40
N LEU A 357 19.52 -26.99 -21.34
CA LEU A 357 20.80 -26.81 -22.03
C LEU A 357 21.92 -27.67 -21.45
N GLN A 358 21.95 -27.89 -20.13
CA GLN A 358 22.91 -28.79 -19.50
C GLN A 358 22.73 -30.23 -19.99
N LEU A 359 21.49 -30.70 -20.11
CA LEU A 359 21.19 -32.03 -20.64
C LEU A 359 21.54 -32.15 -22.13
N LEU A 360 21.29 -31.11 -22.92
CA LEU A 360 21.70 -31.08 -24.33
C LEU A 360 23.23 -31.15 -24.44
N ALA A 361 23.97 -30.31 -23.70
CA ALA A 361 25.42 -30.33 -23.71
C ALA A 361 25.97 -31.71 -23.28
N ALA A 362 25.46 -32.27 -22.17
CA ALA A 362 25.86 -33.59 -21.70
C ALA A 362 25.62 -34.67 -22.76
N ARG A 363 24.52 -34.60 -23.51
CA ARG A 363 24.23 -35.55 -24.59
C ARG A 363 25.11 -35.36 -25.83
N VAL A 364 25.37 -34.12 -26.24
CA VAL A 364 26.29 -33.82 -27.35
C VAL A 364 27.68 -34.37 -27.03
N PHE A 365 28.22 -34.06 -25.85
CA PHE A 365 29.55 -34.52 -25.46
C PHE A 365 29.62 -36.04 -25.24
N GLY A 366 28.59 -36.63 -24.61
CA GLY A 366 28.55 -38.06 -24.30
C GLY A 366 28.34 -38.97 -25.50
N ASP A 367 27.45 -38.62 -26.43
CA ASP A 367 27.11 -39.49 -27.55
C ASP A 367 27.88 -39.16 -28.84
N ARG A 368 28.10 -37.87 -29.13
CA ARG A 368 28.64 -37.44 -30.43
C ARG A 368 30.14 -37.19 -30.37
N VAL A 369 30.58 -36.42 -29.38
CA VAL A 369 32.01 -36.09 -29.24
C VAL A 369 32.81 -37.31 -28.80
N ALA A 370 32.34 -38.06 -27.80
CA ALA A 370 33.01 -39.29 -27.36
C ALA A 370 33.12 -40.32 -28.50
N ARG A 371 32.02 -40.61 -29.23
CA ARG A 371 32.05 -41.55 -30.37
C ARG A 371 32.92 -41.07 -31.54
N ALA A 372 32.91 -39.78 -31.83
CA ALA A 372 33.77 -39.21 -32.88
C ALA A 372 35.26 -39.30 -32.53
N LEU A 373 35.61 -39.25 -31.24
CA LEU A 373 36.98 -39.41 -30.75
C LEU A 373 37.39 -40.89 -30.58
N GLU A 374 36.45 -41.79 -30.33
CA GLU A 374 36.70 -43.24 -30.21
C GLU A 374 36.84 -43.93 -31.58
N SER A 375 36.07 -43.51 -32.59
CA SER A 375 36.13 -44.05 -33.96
C SER A 375 37.53 -44.05 -34.61
N PRO A 376 38.39 -43.03 -34.46
CA PRO A 376 39.75 -43.05 -35.03
C PRO A 376 40.77 -43.84 -34.19
N VAL A 377 40.40 -44.36 -33.01
CA VAL A 377 41.33 -44.97 -32.03
C VAL A 377 41.25 -46.50 -31.99
N THR A 378 40.20 -47.11 -32.55
CA THR A 378 40.13 -48.58 -32.67
C THR A 378 40.94 -49.07 -33.87
N PRO A 379 41.93 -49.98 -33.68
CA PRO A 379 42.83 -50.46 -34.74
C PRO A 379 42.14 -51.33 -35.79
#